data_AF-A0A4D6X8V5-F1
#
_entry.id   AF-A0A4D6X8V5-F1
#
_cell.length_a   1.000
_cell.length_b   1.000
_cell.length_c   1.000
_cell.angle_alpha   90.00
_cell.angle_beta   90.00
_cell.angle_gamma   90.00
#
_symmetry.space_group_name_H-M   'P 1'
#
loop_
_entity.id
_entity.type
_entity.pdbx_description
1 polymer ?
#
loop_
_entity_poly.entity_id
_entity_poly.type
_entity_poly.pdbx_seq_one_letter_code
_entity_poly.pdbx_strand_id
1 'polypeptide(L)'
;MFIGIPTHFWVLPAAGVIADFGLKWADRSLTRSNLLRVVTYLLLLALAVLPNGVHALFPPTPELLVKGQSLPNYEGLFYLDTFYVFAGWALSRVAKVKFSAS
;
A
#
# COMPACT_ATOMS: atom_id res chain seq x y z
N MET A 1 -5.57 -24.62 -8.59
CA MET A 1 -6.44 -23.55 -9.12
C MET A 1 -6.90 -22.72 -7.94
N PHE A 2 -6.52 -21.44 -7.86
CA PHE A 2 -7.00 -20.51 -6.84
C PHE A 2 -7.37 -19.21 -7.53
N ILE A 3 -8.62 -19.12 -8.03
CA ILE A 3 -9.26 -17.83 -8.30
C ILE A 3 -9.77 -17.31 -6.94
N GLY A 4 -8.84 -17.15 -6.01
CA GLY A 4 -9.04 -16.32 -4.83
C GLY A 4 -8.51 -14.96 -5.19
N ILE A 5 -9.29 -13.92 -4.93
CA ILE A 5 -8.80 -12.53 -4.96
C ILE A 5 -7.41 -12.54 -4.31
N PRO A 6 -6.35 -12.03 -4.96
CA PRO A 6 -5.03 -11.98 -4.36
C PRO A 6 -5.21 -11.44 -2.95
N THR A 7 -4.77 -12.16 -1.91
CA THR A 7 -4.96 -11.78 -0.49
C THR A 7 -4.47 -10.36 -0.17
N HIS A 8 -3.71 -9.76 -1.09
CA HIS A 8 -3.12 -8.43 -1.02
C HIS A 8 -3.86 -7.38 -1.88
N PHE A 9 -4.90 -7.76 -2.62
CA PHE A 9 -5.65 -6.83 -3.47
C PHE A 9 -6.27 -5.66 -2.69
N TRP A 10 -6.58 -5.85 -1.39
CA TRP A 10 -7.11 -4.81 -0.52
C TRP A 10 -6.15 -3.63 -0.32
N VAL A 11 -4.85 -3.81 -0.54
CA VAL A 11 -3.83 -2.75 -0.44
C VAL A 11 -4.08 -1.64 -1.47
N LEU A 12 -4.58 -2.01 -2.65
CA LEU A 12 -4.85 -1.07 -3.74
C LEU A 12 -5.96 -0.05 -3.40
N PRO A 13 -7.19 -0.46 -3.00
CA PRO A 13 -8.23 0.50 -2.59
C PRO A 13 -7.83 1.23 -1.30
N ALA A 14 -7.14 0.59 -0.36
CA ALA A 14 -6.65 1.26 0.85
C ALA A 14 -5.69 2.41 0.52
N ALA A 15 -4.70 2.18 -0.36
CA ALA A 15 -3.78 3.20 -0.81
C ALA A 15 -4.49 4.33 -1.56
N GLY A 16 -5.48 4.00 -2.39
CA GLY A 16 -6.30 5.00 -3.07
C GLY A 16 -7.05 5.93 -2.11
N VAL A 17 -7.67 5.37 -1.07
CA VAL A 17 -8.39 6.15 -0.03
C VAL A 17 -7.43 7.03 0.75
N ILE A 18 -6.29 6.49 1.23
CA ILE A 18 -5.28 7.26 1.98
C ILE A 18 -4.78 8.44 1.13
N ALA A 19 -4.43 8.17 -0.14
CA ALA A 19 -3.92 9.18 -1.04
C ALA A 19 -4.98 10.27 -1.36
N ASP A 20 -6.23 9.89 -1.66
CA ASP A 20 -7.28 10.84 -2.02
C ASP A 20 -7.62 11.77 -0.84
N PHE A 21 -7.90 11.21 0.34
CA PHE A 21 -8.27 12.01 1.51
C PHE A 21 -7.09 12.80 2.06
N GLY A 22 -5.93 12.16 2.21
CA GLY A 22 -4.73 12.79 2.76
C GLY A 22 -4.27 14.00 1.94
N LEU A 23 -4.25 13.86 0.61
CA LEU A 23 -3.89 14.97 -0.29
C LEU A 23 -4.99 16.03 -0.37
N LYS A 24 -6.28 15.65 -0.41
CA LYS A 24 -7.39 16.63 -0.36
C LYS A 24 -7.34 17.48 0.91
N TRP A 25 -7.07 16.87 2.06
CA TRP A 25 -6.97 17.60 3.33
C TRP A 25 -5.73 18.49 3.37
N ALA A 26 -4.61 18.02 2.82
CA ALA A 26 -3.42 18.85 2.68
C ALA A 26 -3.64 20.07 1.78
N ASP A 27 -4.34 19.91 0.66
CA ASP A 27 -4.62 20.99 -0.29
C ASP A 27 -5.58 22.05 0.32
N ARG A 28 -6.47 21.64 1.24
CA ARG A 28 -7.42 22.56 1.92
C ARG A 28 -6.80 23.29 3.12
N SER A 29 -5.67 22.84 3.65
CA SER A 29 -5.08 23.42 4.85
C SER A 29 -4.07 24.51 4.52
N LEU A 30 -4.37 25.77 4.84
CA LEU A 30 -3.46 26.90 4.66
C LEU A 30 -2.22 26.83 5.58
N THR A 31 -2.35 26.21 6.75
CA THR A 31 -1.32 26.23 7.79
C THR A 31 -0.53 24.92 7.90
N ARG A 32 -1.15 23.77 7.57
CA ARG A 32 -0.57 22.44 7.81
C ARG A 32 -0.43 21.59 6.55
N SER A 33 -0.47 22.21 5.37
CA SER A 33 -0.41 21.49 4.08
C SER A 33 0.79 20.53 4.00
N ASN A 34 2.00 21.01 4.33
CA ASN A 34 3.20 20.18 4.29
C ASN A 34 3.17 19.02 5.28
N LEU A 35 2.73 19.27 6.52
CA LEU A 35 2.63 18.23 7.54
C LEU A 35 1.65 17.12 7.09
N LEU A 36 0.48 17.50 6.56
CA LEU A 36 -0.52 16.54 6.08
C LEU A 36 -0.01 15.73 4.88
N ARG A 37 0.75 16.33 3.97
CA ARG A 37 1.41 15.61 2.87
C ARG A 37 2.43 14.60 3.38
N VAL A 38 3.29 15.01 4.31
CA VAL A 38 4.30 14.13 4.91
C VAL A 38 3.62 12.94 5.61
N VAL A 39 2.61 13.20 6.44
CA VAL A 39 1.85 12.12 7.11
C VAL A 39 1.19 11.19 6.11
N THR A 40 0.59 11.72 5.03
CA THR A 40 -0.02 10.91 3.98
C THR A 40 1.00 9.99 3.31
N TYR A 41 2.18 10.51 2.96
CA TYR A 41 3.23 9.71 2.35
C TYR A 41 3.83 8.69 3.31
N LEU A 42 3.96 9.02 4.60
CA LEU A 42 4.38 8.06 5.62
C LEU A 42 3.37 6.93 5.78
N LEU A 43 2.06 7.22 5.73
CA LEU A 43 1.02 6.19 5.77
C LEU A 43 1.06 5.27 4.55
N LEU A 44 1.28 5.82 3.35
CA LEU A 44 1.44 5.01 2.14
C LEU A 44 2.69 4.14 2.21
N LEU A 45 3.81 4.66 2.71
CA LEU A 45 5.04 3.91 2.89
C LEU A 45 4.88 2.80 3.95
N ALA A 46 4.21 3.11 5.07
CA ALA A 46 3.87 2.12 6.08
C ALA A 46 2.98 1.01 5.50
N LEU A 47 1.99 1.36 4.67
CA LEU A 47 1.12 0.38 4.00
C LEU A 47 1.88 -0.53 3.02
N ALA A 48 2.92 -0.02 2.36
CA ALA A 48 3.75 -0.82 1.46
C ALA A 48 4.69 -1.79 2.21
N VAL A 49 5.14 -1.41 3.41
CA VAL A 49 6.18 -2.14 4.15
C VAL A 49 5.62 -3.03 5.25
N LEU A 50 4.58 -2.62 5.97
CA LEU A 50 4.07 -3.38 7.12
C LEU A 50 3.52 -4.77 6.79
N PRO A 51 2.75 -5.00 5.70
CA PRO A 51 2.10 -6.29 5.52
C PRO A 51 3.09 -7.42 5.25
N ASN A 52 4.13 -7.16 4.46
CA ASN A 52 5.10 -8.19 4.06
C ASN A 52 6.57 -7.77 4.17
N GLY A 53 6.89 -6.49 4.25
CA GLY A 53 8.28 -6.01 4.34
C GLY A 53 8.97 -6.45 5.62
N VAL A 54 8.24 -6.54 6.74
CA VAL A 54 8.77 -7.09 8.00
C VAL A 54 9.12 -8.57 7.84
N HIS A 55 8.23 -9.35 7.20
CA HIS A 55 8.46 -10.78 6.96
C HIS A 55 9.49 -11.06 5.86
N ALA A 56 9.69 -10.13 4.93
CA ALA A 56 10.75 -10.21 3.92
C ALA A 56 12.13 -9.94 4.54
N LEU A 57 12.23 -8.97 5.47
CA LEU A 57 13.49 -8.65 6.16
C LEU A 57 13.82 -9.62 7.29
N PHE A 58 12.79 -10.13 7.97
CA PHE A 58 12.89 -11.10 9.06
C PHE A 58 12.01 -12.31 8.75
N PRO A 59 12.50 -13.25 7.92
CA PRO A 59 11.74 -14.44 7.58
C PRO A 59 11.44 -15.24 8.87
N PRO A 60 10.16 -15.59 9.12
CA PRO A 60 9.81 -16.34 10.31
C PRO A 60 10.52 -17.70 10.33
N THR A 61 11.05 -18.03 11.51
CA THR A 61 12.03 -19.06 11.83
C THR A 61 11.54 -20.52 11.65
N PRO A 62 12.46 -21.52 11.69
CA PRO A 62 12.30 -22.85 11.06
C PRO A 62 11.23 -23.79 11.63
N GLU A 63 10.48 -23.38 12.66
CA GLU A 63 9.37 -24.16 13.22
C GLU A 63 8.28 -24.47 12.18
N LEU A 64 8.09 -23.57 11.20
CA LEU A 64 7.18 -23.76 10.07
C LEU A 64 7.77 -24.72 9.00
N LEU A 65 9.10 -24.73 8.84
CA LEU A 65 9.80 -25.70 7.99
C LEU A 65 9.74 -27.12 8.58
N VAL A 66 9.78 -27.25 9.92
CA VAL A 66 9.63 -28.53 10.62
C VAL A 66 8.24 -29.16 10.41
N LYS A 67 7.21 -28.35 10.14
CA LYS A 67 5.85 -28.81 9.77
C LYS A 67 5.67 -29.09 8.28
N GLY A 68 6.72 -29.01 7.47
CA GLY A 68 6.66 -29.29 6.03
C GLY A 68 5.83 -28.28 5.22
N GLN A 69 5.51 -27.11 5.78
CA GLN A 69 4.80 -26.07 5.05
C GLN A 69 5.81 -25.18 4.32
N SER A 70 5.60 -24.99 3.01
CA SER A 70 6.37 -24.01 2.23
C SER A 70 6.02 -22.62 2.71
N LEU A 71 7.02 -21.82 3.10
CA LEU A 71 6.79 -20.42 3.43
C LEU A 71 6.25 -19.66 2.19
N PRO A 72 5.31 -18.72 2.38
CA PRO A 72 4.92 -17.79 1.32
C PRO A 72 6.14 -17.05 0.77
N ASN A 73 6.10 -16.71 -0.52
CA ASN A 73 7.11 -15.83 -1.11
C ASN A 73 6.93 -14.38 -0.63
N TYR A 74 7.42 -14.08 0.57
CA TYR A 74 7.30 -12.76 1.20
C TYR A 74 7.94 -11.65 0.38
N GLU A 75 9.02 -11.92 -0.38
CA GLU A 75 9.60 -10.95 -1.30
C GLU A 75 8.61 -10.59 -2.41
N GLY A 76 8.04 -11.60 -3.07
CA GLY A 76 7.04 -11.40 -4.12
C GLY A 76 5.79 -10.65 -3.61
N LEU A 77 5.36 -10.95 -2.38
CA LEU A 77 4.23 -10.27 -1.74
C LEU A 77 4.57 -8.81 -1.37
N PHE A 78 5.79 -8.54 -0.93
CA PHE A 78 6.26 -7.17 -0.66
C PHE A 78 6.34 -6.31 -1.95
N TYR A 79 6.83 -6.89 -3.05
CA TYR A 79 6.79 -6.22 -4.35
C TYR A 79 5.36 -5.93 -4.80
N LEU A 80 4.45 -6.89 -4.58
CA LEU A 80 3.05 -6.75 -4.93
C LEU A 80 2.36 -5.64 -4.11
N ASP A 81 2.60 -5.56 -2.80
CA ASP A 81 2.08 -4.50 -1.95
C ASP A 81 2.61 -3.14 -2.40
N THR A 82 3.92 -3.03 -2.66
CA THR A 82 4.54 -1.79 -3.13
C THR A 82 3.93 -1.34 -4.46
N PHE A 83 3.72 -2.27 -5.38
CA PHE A 83 3.03 -2.01 -6.64
C PHE A 83 1.59 -1.53 -6.42
N TYR A 84 0.82 -2.20 -5.55
CA TYR A 84 -0.56 -1.81 -5.26
C TYR A 84 -0.67 -0.46 -4.55
N VAL A 85 0.26 -0.13 -3.65
CA VAL A 85 0.32 1.19 -3.02
C VAL A 85 0.59 2.27 -4.07
N PHE A 86 1.58 2.05 -4.95
CA PHE A 86 1.89 2.99 -6.02
C PHE A 86 0.72 3.14 -7.00
N ALA A 87 0.09 2.03 -7.39
CA ALA A 87 -1.07 2.03 -8.27
C ALA A 87 -2.26 2.76 -7.65
N GLY A 88 -2.58 2.49 -6.37
CA GLY A 88 -3.66 3.18 -5.65
C GLY A 88 -3.41 4.70 -5.54
N TRP A 89 -2.18 5.10 -5.19
CA TRP A 89 -1.77 6.50 -5.20
C TRP A 89 -1.91 7.13 -6.59
N ALA A 90 -1.39 6.48 -7.64
CA ALA A 90 -1.46 6.98 -9.00
C ALA A 90 -2.92 7.12 -9.48
N LEU A 91 -3.78 6.13 -9.19
CA LEU A 91 -5.20 6.17 -9.53
C LEU A 91 -5.91 7.35 -8.86
N SER A 92 -5.61 7.66 -7.59
CA SER A 92 -6.18 8.84 -6.91
C SER A 92 -5.82 10.17 -7.59
N ARG A 93 -4.65 10.22 -8.25
CA ARG A 93 -4.16 11.41 -8.97
C ARG A 93 -4.72 11.47 -10.39
N VAL A 94 -4.72 10.35 -11.11
CA VAL A 94 -5.21 10.27 -12.50
C VAL A 94 -6.73 10.47 -12.56
N ALA A 95 -7.49 9.96 -11.58
CA ALA A 95 -8.92 10.26 -11.46
C ALA A 95 -9.16 11.78 -11.35
N LYS A 96 -8.34 12.49 -10.55
CA LYS A 96 -8.41 13.96 -10.44
C LYS A 96 -8.20 14.66 -11.80
N VAL A 97 -7.26 14.19 -12.63
CA VAL A 97 -6.99 14.80 -13.95
C VAL A 97 -8.18 14.63 -14.90
N LYS A 98 -8.84 13.47 -14.87
CA LYS A 98 -9.94 13.17 -15.81
C LYS A 98 -11.26 13.87 -15.46
N PHE A 99 -11.52 14.12 -14.17
CA PHE A 99 -12.76 14.78 -13.69
C PHE A 99 -12.63 16.30 -13.48
N SER A 100 -11.44 16.88 -13.55
CA SER A 100 -11.26 18.34 -13.51
C SER A 100 -11.36 19.00 -14.90
N ALA A 101 -11.54 18.20 -15.96
CA ALA A 101 -11.68 18.63 -17.35
C ALA A 101 -13.14 18.71 -17.85
N SER A 102 -14.12 18.67 -16.94
CA SER A 102 -15.55 18.88 -17.21
C SER A 102 -16.06 20.08 -16.43
#